data_AF-A0A1U7T8G9-F1
#
_entry.id   AF-A0A1U7T8G9-F1
#
_cell.length_a   1.000
_cell.length_b   1.000
_cell.length_c   1.000
_cell.angle_alpha   90.00
_cell.angle_beta   90.00
_cell.angle_gamma   90.00
#
_symmetry.space_group_name_H-M   'P 1'
#
loop_
_entity.id
_entity.type
_entity.pdbx_description
1 polymer ?
#
loop_
_entity_poly.entity_id
_entity_poly.type
_entity_poly.pdbx_seq_one_letter_code
_entity_poly.pdbx_strand_id
1 'polypeptide(L)'
;ITKMTISVALPPLRQPGKSISNWEVMERLKAMVHSHQFSTLRIAKSTMDFIRFEGEVENRALVQAFLACLDGKTIKLSGFADALRVRAAEFKLDFPTRHDWDSFFRDAHDMNETLPGERPDTIHLEGLPCKW
;
A
#
# COMPACT_ATOMS: atom_id res chain seq x y z
N ILE A 1 5.58 3.00 -10.56
CA ILE A 1 5.31 1.88 -9.63
C ILE A 1 4.46 2.40 -8.50
N THR A 2 3.28 1.81 -8.30
CA THR A 2 2.35 2.14 -7.21
C THR A 2 2.32 0.99 -6.21
N LYS A 3 2.27 1.30 -4.91
CA LYS A 3 2.24 0.30 -3.85
C LYS A 3 0.81 -0.02 -3.43
N MET A 4 0.60 -1.23 -2.96
CA MET A 4 -0.65 -1.66 -2.32
C MET A 4 -0.37 -2.58 -1.13
N THR A 5 -1.30 -2.57 -0.19
CA THR A 5 -1.26 -3.46 0.97
C THR A 5 -2.35 -4.52 0.82
N ILE A 6 -1.99 -5.78 1.00
CA ILE A 6 -2.92 -6.91 0.96
C ILE A 6 -2.84 -7.63 2.29
N SER A 7 -3.94 -7.79 3.00
CA SER A 7 -4.02 -8.52 4.26
C SER A 7 -4.93 -9.72 4.10
N VAL A 8 -4.43 -10.90 4.46
CA VAL A 8 -5.16 -12.17 4.42
C VAL A 8 -5.43 -12.59 5.86
N ALA A 9 -6.69 -12.69 6.25
CA ALA A 9 -7.09 -13.17 7.56
C ALA A 9 -6.97 -14.70 7.62
N LEU A 10 -6.28 -15.19 8.65
CA LEU A 10 -6.13 -16.60 8.94
C LEU A 10 -7.23 -17.05 9.91
N PRO A 11 -7.81 -18.25 9.74
CA PRO A 11 -8.74 -18.81 10.70
C PRO A 11 -8.00 -19.15 11.98
N PRO A 12 -8.70 -19.14 13.14
CA PRO A 12 -8.13 -19.69 14.36
C PRO A 12 -7.80 -21.15 14.11
N LEU A 13 -6.52 -21.48 14.04
CA LEU A 13 -6.03 -22.83 13.77
C LEU A 13 -6.41 -23.75 14.94
N ARG A 14 -7.58 -24.40 14.83
CA ARG A 14 -8.09 -25.31 15.87
C ARG A 14 -7.42 -26.68 15.89
N GLN A 15 -6.72 -27.05 14.81
CA GLN A 15 -6.08 -28.36 14.67
C GLN A 15 -4.57 -28.27 14.92
N PRO A 16 -4.05 -28.92 15.97
CA PRO A 16 -2.61 -28.98 16.20
C PRO A 16 -1.91 -29.68 15.02
N GLY A 17 -0.81 -29.10 14.55
CA GLY A 17 0.02 -29.66 13.47
C GLY A 17 -0.30 -29.20 12.04
N LYS A 18 -1.37 -28.41 11.83
CA LYS A 18 -1.63 -27.76 10.53
C LYS A 18 -1.23 -26.28 10.56
N SER A 19 -0.31 -25.90 9.69
CA SER A 19 0.13 -24.52 9.49
C SER A 19 -0.18 -24.07 8.06
N ILE A 20 -0.60 -22.82 7.90
CA ILE A 20 -0.77 -22.20 6.57
C ILE A 20 0.59 -21.72 6.08
N SER A 21 0.98 -22.12 4.87
CA SER A 21 2.22 -21.65 4.25
C SER A 21 2.03 -20.25 3.68
N ASN A 22 2.91 -19.32 4.04
CA ASN A 22 2.92 -17.96 3.47
C ASN A 22 3.08 -18.01 1.93
N TRP A 23 3.86 -18.96 1.42
CA TRP A 23 4.07 -19.15 -0.01
C TRP A 23 2.79 -19.59 -0.73
N GLU A 24 2.04 -20.53 -0.15
CA GLU A 24 0.79 -20.99 -0.74
C GLU A 24 -0.23 -19.85 -0.83
N VAL A 25 -0.33 -19.02 0.22
CA VAL A 25 -1.17 -17.82 0.20
C VAL A 25 -0.71 -16.84 -0.88
N MET A 26 0.60 -16.64 -1.05
CA MET A 26 1.16 -15.78 -2.09
C MET A 26 0.79 -16.27 -3.50
N GLU A 27 0.92 -17.57 -3.78
CA GLU A 27 0.58 -18.14 -5.08
C GLU A 27 -0.92 -18.05 -5.37
N ARG A 28 -1.78 -18.22 -4.35
CA ARG A 28 -3.23 -18.00 -4.49
C ARG A 28 -3.56 -16.54 -4.79
N LEU A 29 -2.86 -15.59 -4.17
CA LEU A 29 -3.02 -14.16 -4.48
C LEU A 29 -2.61 -13.84 -5.92
N LYS A 30 -1.47 -14.37 -6.39
CA LYS A 30 -1.03 -14.20 -7.79
C LYS A 30 -2.02 -14.82 -8.76
N ALA A 31 -2.51 -16.02 -8.44
CA ALA A 31 -3.55 -16.67 -9.23
C ALA A 31 -4.76 -15.75 -9.33
N MET A 32 -5.36 -15.26 -8.24
CA MET A 32 -6.57 -14.43 -8.30
C MET A 32 -6.52 -13.23 -9.28
N VAL A 33 -5.33 -12.70 -9.54
CA VAL A 33 -5.15 -11.55 -10.42
C VAL A 33 -4.81 -11.94 -11.88
N HIS A 34 -4.86 -13.23 -12.27
CA HIS A 34 -4.52 -13.89 -13.55
C HIS A 34 -4.25 -13.01 -14.79
N SER A 35 -5.09 -12.00 -15.06
CA SER A 35 -4.95 -11.04 -16.17
C SER A 35 -3.85 -9.97 -15.98
N HIS A 36 -3.33 -9.81 -14.77
CA HIS A 36 -2.31 -8.83 -14.42
C HIS A 36 -1.23 -9.44 -13.52
N GLN A 37 -0.02 -8.89 -13.58
CA GLN A 37 1.13 -9.38 -12.82
C GLN A 37 1.60 -8.33 -11.81
N PHE A 38 1.91 -8.76 -10.59
CA PHE A 38 2.62 -7.92 -9.62
C PHE A 38 4.06 -7.72 -10.09
N SER A 39 4.57 -6.49 -10.04
CA SER A 39 6.00 -6.22 -10.26
C SER A 39 6.83 -6.84 -9.14
N THR A 40 6.40 -6.64 -7.90
CA THR A 40 6.94 -7.33 -6.72
C THR A 40 5.80 -7.65 -5.76
N LEU A 41 5.91 -8.77 -5.04
CA LEU A 41 4.97 -9.14 -3.99
C LEU A 41 5.78 -9.74 -2.83
N ARG A 42 5.83 -9.02 -1.71
CA ARG A 42 6.64 -9.38 -0.54
C ARG A 42 5.79 -9.48 0.72
N ILE A 43 6.22 -10.31 1.66
CA ILE A 43 5.59 -10.40 2.98
C ILE A 43 6.08 -9.22 3.81
N ALA A 44 5.14 -8.38 4.26
CA ALA A 44 5.43 -7.26 5.16
C ALA A 44 5.31 -7.68 6.63
N LYS A 45 4.32 -8.52 6.97
CA LYS A 45 4.12 -9.03 8.33
C LYS A 45 3.37 -10.36 8.28
N SER A 46 3.73 -11.31 9.13
CA SER A 46 2.98 -12.56 9.30
C SER A 46 2.74 -12.80 10.80
N THR A 47 1.49 -13.06 11.17
CA THR A 47 1.05 -13.39 12.53
C THR A 47 0.16 -14.62 12.51
N MET A 48 -0.29 -15.09 13.68
CA MET A 48 -1.25 -16.20 13.76
C MET A 48 -2.63 -15.83 13.20
N ASP A 49 -2.98 -14.53 13.20
CA ASP A 49 -4.31 -14.05 12.79
C ASP A 49 -4.34 -13.53 11.35
N PHE A 50 -3.22 -13.06 10.81
CA PHE A 50 -3.17 -12.53 9.46
C PHE A 50 -1.77 -12.54 8.83
N ILE A 51 -1.75 -12.52 7.50
CA ILE A 51 -0.54 -12.27 6.71
C ILE A 51 -0.75 -11.00 5.90
N ARG A 52 0.17 -10.05 6.04
CA ARG A 52 0.20 -8.81 5.27
C ARG A 52 1.30 -8.87 4.22
N PHE A 53 0.91 -8.60 2.99
CA PHE A 53 1.77 -8.47 1.83
C PHE A 53 1.83 -7.00 1.38
N GLU A 54 2.99 -6.60 0.87
CA GLU A 54 3.18 -5.38 0.09
C GLU A 54 3.35 -5.78 -1.36
N GLY A 55 2.44 -5.30 -2.20
CA GLY A 55 2.46 -5.52 -3.65
C GLY A 55 2.84 -4.23 -4.37
N GLU A 56 3.73 -4.33 -5.34
CA GLU A 56 4.02 -3.27 -6.29
C GLU A 56 3.36 -3.57 -7.63
N VAL A 57 2.72 -2.55 -8.19
CA VAL A 57 2.03 -2.60 -9.48
C VAL A 57 2.62 -1.53 -10.39
N GLU A 58 2.83 -1.87 -11.65
CA GLU A 58 3.50 -0.96 -12.61
C GLU A 58 2.77 0.37 -12.75
N ASN A 59 1.44 0.32 -12.92
CA ASN A 59 0.60 1.47 -13.21
C ASN A 59 -0.55 1.62 -12.18
N ARG A 60 -0.80 2.86 -11.76
CA ARG A 60 -1.92 3.22 -10.89
C ARG A 60 -3.29 2.85 -11.48
N ALA A 61 -3.44 2.89 -12.81
CA ALA A 61 -4.67 2.46 -13.49
C ALA A 61 -5.00 0.98 -13.21
N LEU A 62 -3.98 0.13 -13.06
CA LEU A 62 -4.15 -1.29 -12.77
C LEU A 62 -4.54 -1.55 -11.31
N VAL A 63 -4.21 -0.63 -10.39
CA VAL A 63 -4.53 -0.79 -8.96
C VAL A 63 -6.01 -1.05 -8.75
N GLN A 64 -6.89 -0.35 -9.48
CA GLN A 64 -8.34 -0.58 -9.39
C GLN A 64 -8.75 -1.98 -9.84
N ALA A 65 -8.12 -2.52 -10.89
CA ALA A 65 -8.35 -3.89 -11.34
C ALA A 65 -7.89 -4.92 -10.29
N PHE A 66 -6.70 -4.71 -9.69
CA PHE A 66 -6.22 -5.55 -8.60
C PHE A 66 -7.15 -5.50 -7.38
N LEU A 67 -7.62 -4.32 -6.99
CA LEU A 67 -8.56 -4.16 -5.88
C LEU A 67 -9.88 -4.89 -6.17
N ALA A 68 -10.41 -4.80 -7.39
CA ALA A 68 -11.63 -5.53 -7.78
C ALA A 68 -11.45 -7.06 -7.75
N CYS A 69 -10.25 -7.56 -8.07
CA CYS A 69 -9.92 -8.98 -8.05
C CYS A 69 -9.61 -9.52 -6.65
N LEU A 70 -9.14 -8.69 -5.71
CA LEU A 70 -8.61 -9.12 -4.42
C LEU A 70 -9.46 -8.69 -3.22
N ASP A 71 -9.93 -7.44 -3.17
CA ASP A 71 -10.60 -6.93 -1.98
C ASP A 71 -11.96 -7.60 -1.76
N GLY A 72 -12.21 -8.03 -0.53
CA GLY A 72 -13.44 -8.72 -0.13
C GLY A 72 -13.57 -10.14 -0.66
N LYS A 73 -12.59 -10.65 -1.40
CA LYS A 73 -12.58 -12.04 -1.89
C LYS A 73 -12.05 -13.00 -0.83
N THR A 74 -12.20 -14.29 -1.12
CA THR A 74 -11.77 -15.37 -0.20
C THR A 74 -10.91 -16.40 -0.93
N ILE A 75 -9.87 -16.88 -0.26
CA ILE A 75 -8.99 -17.95 -0.73
C ILE A 75 -9.34 -19.24 0.02
N LYS A 76 -9.56 -20.34 -0.72
CA LYS A 76 -9.64 -21.67 -0.13
C LYS A 76 -8.30 -22.37 -0.29
N LEU A 77 -7.75 -22.86 0.82
CA LEU A 77 -6.53 -23.66 0.83
C LEU A 77 -6.86 -25.13 0.97
N SER A 78 -6.09 -25.99 0.30
CA SER A 78 -6.22 -27.44 0.45
C SER A 78 -5.90 -27.86 1.88
N GLY A 79 -6.78 -28.65 2.49
CA GLY A 79 -6.59 -29.14 3.86
C GLY A 79 -7.17 -28.24 4.96
N PHE A 80 -7.75 -27.09 4.59
CA PHE A 80 -8.50 -26.18 5.48
C PHE A 80 -9.96 -26.08 5.03
N ALA A 81 -10.89 -26.20 5.98
CA ALA A 81 -12.32 -26.02 5.71
C ALA A 81 -12.69 -24.53 5.58
N ASP A 82 -12.02 -23.69 6.37
CA ASP A 82 -12.29 -22.25 6.43
C ASP A 82 -11.61 -21.52 5.27
N ALA A 83 -12.35 -20.58 4.66
CA ALA A 83 -11.82 -19.72 3.63
C ALA A 83 -11.13 -18.50 4.25
N LEU A 84 -9.96 -18.15 3.72
CA LEU A 84 -9.18 -16.99 4.15
C LEU A 84 -9.73 -15.72 3.50
N ARG A 85 -10.09 -14.72 4.29
CA ARG A 85 -10.61 -13.46 3.76
C ARG A 85 -9.47 -12.53 3.36
N VAL A 86 -9.55 -11.99 2.14
CA VAL A 86 -8.57 -11.06 1.58
C VAL A 86 -9.11 -9.64 1.68
N ARG A 87 -8.27 -8.72 2.14
CA ARG A 87 -8.50 -7.27 2.13
C ARG A 87 -7.35 -6.61 1.40
N ALA A 88 -7.64 -5.80 0.40
CA ALA A 88 -6.63 -5.10 -0.37
C ALA A 88 -6.93 -3.60 -0.36
N ALA A 89 -5.88 -2.78 -0.27
CA ALA A 89 -5.98 -1.33 -0.30
C ALA A 89 -4.81 -0.72 -1.08
N GLU A 90 -5.10 0.31 -1.87
CA GLU A 90 -4.05 1.16 -2.46
C GLU A 90 -3.25 1.81 -1.33
N PHE A 91 -1.92 1.74 -1.42
CA PHE A 91 -1.06 2.48 -0.50
C PHE A 91 -1.06 3.94 -0.94
N LYS A 92 -1.83 4.76 -0.24
CA LYS A 92 -1.77 6.21 -0.41
C LYS A 92 -0.57 6.72 0.37
N LEU A 93 0.37 7.34 -0.32
CA LEU A 93 1.35 8.20 0.35
C LEU A 93 0.54 9.31 1.04
N ASP A 94 0.74 9.44 2.33
CA ASP A 94 0.17 10.55 3.11
C ASP A 94 0.92 11.80 2.70
N PHE A 95 0.47 12.42 1.62
CA PHE A 95 1.01 13.67 1.13
C PHE A 95 0.09 14.76 1.65
N PRO A 96 0.62 15.78 2.37
CA PRO A 96 -0.23 16.84 2.89
C PRO A 96 -0.97 17.48 1.73
N THR A 97 -2.30 17.54 1.86
CA THR A 97 -3.12 18.28 0.91
C THR A 97 -2.84 19.77 1.03
N ARG A 98 -3.28 20.56 0.05
CA ARG A 98 -3.21 22.03 0.18
C ARG A 98 -3.87 22.53 1.46
N HIS A 99 -4.97 21.92 1.88
CA HIS A 99 -5.65 22.28 3.13
C HIS A 99 -4.78 21.96 4.36
N ASP A 100 -4.07 20.83 4.37
CA ASP A 100 -3.15 20.47 5.45
C ASP A 100 -1.99 21.47 5.54
N TRP A 101 -1.47 21.91 4.38
CA TRP A 101 -0.48 23.00 4.30
C TRP A 101 -1.02 24.34 4.79
N ASP A 102 -2.19 24.76 4.28
CA ASP A 102 -2.81 26.02 4.65
C ASP A 102 -3.15 26.04 6.16
N SER A 103 -3.47 24.90 6.77
CA SER A 103 -3.66 24.80 8.23
C SER A 103 -2.35 24.89 8.99
N PHE A 104 -1.30 24.20 8.53
CA PHE A 104 0.02 24.26 9.17
C PHE A 104 0.56 25.70 9.21
N PHE A 105 0.44 26.46 8.12
CA PHE A 105 0.92 27.84 8.07
C PHE A 105 0.05 28.84 8.84
N ARG A 106 -1.25 28.58 9.01
CA ARG A 106 -2.09 29.40 9.91
C ARG A 106 -1.61 29.32 11.36
N ASP A 107 -1.14 28.15 11.78
CA ASP A 107 -0.76 27.88 13.17
C ASP A 107 0.77 27.99 13.40
N ALA A 108 1.59 28.23 12.38
CA ALA A 108 3.04 28.44 12.49
C ALA A 108 3.34 29.94 12.60
N HIS A 109 3.56 30.42 13.83
CA HIS A 109 3.64 31.85 14.15
C HIS A 109 4.98 32.47 13.69
N ASP A 110 5.94 31.62 13.33
CA ASP A 110 7.33 31.91 12.98
C ASP A 110 7.65 31.69 11.49
N MET A 111 6.66 31.32 10.66
CA MET A 111 6.83 31.15 9.21
C MET A 111 5.86 32.02 8.41
N ASN A 112 6.35 32.69 7.38
CA ASN A 112 5.55 33.48 6.46
C ASN A 112 5.54 32.85 5.07
N GLU A 113 4.39 32.31 4.70
CA GLU A 113 4.11 31.67 3.41
C GLU A 113 4.31 32.59 2.17
N THR A 114 4.45 33.90 2.35
CA THR A 114 4.75 34.86 1.27
C THR A 114 6.24 35.15 1.07
N LEU A 115 7.12 34.68 1.97
CA LEU A 115 8.56 34.86 1.87
C LEU A 115 9.23 33.72 1.07
N PRO A 116 10.18 34.04 0.17
CA PRO A 116 10.89 33.02 -0.59
C PRO A 116 11.67 32.07 0.33
N GLY A 117 11.50 30.76 0.13
CA GLY A 117 12.27 29.72 0.85
C GLY A 117 11.75 29.33 2.23
N GLU A 118 10.73 30.00 2.77
CA GLU A 118 10.13 29.62 4.07
C GLU A 118 9.08 28.51 3.94
N ARG A 119 8.50 28.37 2.73
CA ARG A 119 7.54 27.33 2.42
C ARG A 119 8.26 26.04 1.98
N PRO A 120 8.17 24.91 2.72
CA PRO A 120 8.96 23.70 2.47
C PRO A 120 8.67 23.00 1.14
N ASP A 121 7.51 23.25 0.52
CA ASP A 121 7.14 22.75 -0.82
C ASP A 121 7.58 23.69 -1.96
N THR A 122 8.33 24.77 -1.68
CA THR A 122 8.85 25.70 -2.68
C THR A 122 10.36 25.58 -2.83
N ILE A 123 10.86 25.56 -4.06
CA ILE A 123 12.30 25.66 -4.35
C ILE A 123 12.62 27.12 -4.66
N HIS A 124 13.41 27.77 -3.80
CA HIS A 124 13.94 29.10 -4.06
C HIS A 124 15.30 29.01 -4.74
N LEU A 125 15.43 29.62 -5.92
CA LEU A 125 16.68 29.69 -6.68
C LEU A 125 17.12 31.15 -6.76
N GLU A 126 18.30 31.45 -6.23
CA GLU A 126 18.93 32.77 -6.30
C GLU A 126 20.36 32.68 -6.87
N GLY A 127 20.90 33.81 -7.33
CA GLY A 127 22.29 33.88 -7.80
C GLY A 127 22.57 33.14 -9.12
N LEU A 128 21.55 32.80 -9.90
CA LEU A 128 21.74 32.16 -11.21
C LEU A 128 22.45 33.14 -12.17
N PRO A 129 23.48 32.70 -12.91
CA PRO A 129 24.19 33.56 -13.86
C PRO A 129 23.23 34.03 -14.96
N CYS A 130 22.98 35.34 -15.01
CA CYS A 130 22.03 35.95 -15.95
C CYS A 130 22.60 36.19 -17.35
N LYS A 131 23.91 35.95 -17.55
CA LYS A 131 24.59 35.98 -18.86
C LYS A 131 25.72 34.95 -18.87
N TRP A 132 25.87 34.27 -19.99
CA TRP A 132 27.04 33.45 -20.34
C TRP A 132 28.00 34.27 -21.19
#